data_AF-A0A9N9GRB7-F1
#
_entry.id   AF-A0A9N9GRB7-F1
#
_cell.length_a   1.000
_cell.length_b   1.000
_cell.length_c   1.000
_cell.angle_alpha   90.00
_cell.angle_beta   90.00
_cell.angle_gamma   90.00
#
_symmetry.space_group_name_H-M   'P 1'
#
loop_
_entity.id
_entity.type
_entity.pdbx_description
1 polymer ?
#
loop_
_entity_poly.entity_id
_entity_poly.type
_entity_poly.pdbx_seq_one_letter_code
_entity_poly.pdbx_strand_id
1 'polypeptide(L)'
;YQDAYYEPIEIGEPTQSFNVIFDTGSSALLIPSTTCNSPEWGKISGIEASSDLIITGLRFTNQNFGIADKINFSEFISTPFDGLMGMGYGQKIITSLKEQGLIDSRQFAFKFGRDGESLSHLTIGSTDPPCTWR
;
A
#
# COMPACT_ATOMS: atom_id res chain seq x y z
N TYR A 1 19.86 1.31 -10.60
CA TYR A 1 18.56 0.77 -11.03
C TYR A 1 17.59 0.99 -9.90
N GLN A 2 16.37 1.44 -10.19
CA GLN A 2 15.29 1.42 -9.20
C GLN A 2 14.57 0.08 -9.36
N ASP A 3 14.66 -0.77 -8.35
CA ASP A 3 14.14 -2.14 -8.42
C ASP A 3 12.70 -2.24 -7.89
N ALA A 4 12.18 -1.18 -7.26
CA ALA A 4 10.81 -1.10 -6.76
C ALA A 4 10.28 0.34 -6.73
N TYR A 5 8.96 0.48 -6.87
CA TYR A 5 8.22 1.73 -6.63
C TYR A 5 7.34 1.56 -5.40
N TYR A 6 7.45 2.49 -4.46
CA TYR A 6 6.68 2.51 -3.22
C TYR A 6 6.24 3.94 -2.93
N GLU A 7 5.09 4.08 -2.28
CA GLU A 7 4.53 5.36 -1.88
C GLU A 7 4.12 5.28 -0.40
N PRO A 8 4.11 6.41 0.32
CA PRO A 8 3.69 6.42 1.71
C PRO A 8 2.17 6.20 1.83
N ILE A 9 1.80 5.41 2.82
CA ILE A 9 0.44 5.35 3.38
C ILE A 9 0.51 5.71 4.85
N GLU A 10 -0.61 6.16 5.42
CA GLU A 10 -0.69 6.43 6.85
C GLU A 10 -1.76 5.54 7.49
N ILE A 11 -1.47 5.05 8.70
CA ILE A 11 -2.33 4.12 9.44
C ILE A 11 -2.58 4.65 10.84
N GLY A 12 -3.85 4.63 11.26
CA GLY A 12 -4.28 4.86 12.63
C GLY A 12 -4.34 6.31 13.07
N GLU A 13 -4.59 6.49 14.37
CA GLU A 13 -4.68 7.78 15.06
C GLU A 13 -3.97 7.71 16.42
N PRO A 14 -2.85 8.42 16.65
CA PRO A 14 -2.15 9.29 15.69
C PRO A 14 -1.59 8.51 14.49
N THR A 15 -1.56 9.16 13.33
CA THR A 15 -1.13 8.59 12.06
C THR A 15 0.34 8.16 12.09
N GLN A 16 0.62 6.92 11.68
CA GLN A 16 1.96 6.40 11.43
C GLN A 16 2.17 6.18 9.94
N SER A 17 3.29 6.65 9.39
CA SER A 17 3.60 6.54 7.96
C SER A 17 4.39 5.28 7.65
N PHE A 18 4.01 4.59 6.58
CA PHE A 18 4.66 3.38 6.08
C PHE A 18 4.85 3.51 4.57
N ASN A 19 6.07 3.28 4.09
CA ASN A 19 6.35 3.17 2.66
C ASN A 19 5.92 1.79 2.18
N VAL A 20 4.98 1.71 1.23
CA VAL A 20 4.47 0.40 0.77
C VAL A 20 4.60 0.23 -0.74
N ILE A 21 4.90 -0.99 -1.16
CA ILE A 21 4.73 -1.40 -2.54
C ILE A 21 3.24 -1.59 -2.82
N PHE A 22 2.79 -1.07 -3.96
CA PHE A 22 1.47 -1.38 -4.50
C PHE A 22 1.58 -2.56 -5.48
N ASP A 23 1.11 -3.73 -5.07
CA ASP A 23 1.29 -5.00 -5.78
C ASP A 23 -0.01 -5.47 -6.44
N THR A 24 -0.12 -5.38 -7.76
CA THR A 24 -1.31 -5.87 -8.49
C THR A 24 -1.43 -7.41 -8.52
N GLY A 25 -0.41 -8.14 -8.08
CA GLY A 25 -0.36 -9.60 -8.03
C GLY A 25 -0.96 -10.23 -6.77
N SER A 26 -1.29 -9.42 -5.75
CA SER A 26 -1.88 -9.87 -4.48
C SER A 26 -3.02 -8.94 -4.05
N SER A 27 -3.78 -9.30 -3.00
CA SER A 27 -4.99 -8.55 -2.59
C SER A 27 -4.97 -8.03 -1.15
N ALA A 28 -3.92 -8.35 -0.39
CA ALA A 28 -3.84 -8.09 1.05
C ALA A 28 -2.95 -6.87 1.33
N LEU A 29 -3.32 -6.07 2.34
CA LEU A 29 -2.40 -5.13 2.97
C LEU A 29 -1.65 -5.85 4.09
N LEU A 30 -0.32 -5.84 4.02
CA LEU A 30 0.59 -6.43 5.00
C LEU A 30 1.59 -5.40 5.48
N ILE A 31 1.65 -5.22 6.80
CA ILE A 31 2.61 -4.38 7.51
C ILE A 31 3.43 -5.27 8.44
N PRO A 32 4.76 -5.28 8.39
CA PRO A 32 5.59 -6.01 9.34
C PRO A 32 5.43 -5.45 10.74
N SER A 33 5.40 -6.36 11.72
CA SER A 33 5.48 -6.02 13.14
C SER A 33 6.87 -5.51 13.49
N THR A 34 6.97 -4.64 14.50
CA THR A 34 8.25 -4.18 15.05
C THR A 34 9.08 -5.31 15.68
N THR A 35 8.44 -6.44 15.98
CA THR A 35 9.06 -7.64 16.56
C THR A 35 9.24 -8.77 15.53
N CYS A 36 9.13 -8.46 14.23
CA CYS A 36 9.19 -9.45 13.18
C CYS A 36 10.53 -10.23 13.20
N ASN A 37 10.46 -11.54 13.46
CA ASN A 37 11.62 -12.43 13.53
C ASN A 37 11.54 -13.46 12.39
N SER A 38 12.61 -13.66 11.63
CA SER A 38 12.61 -14.53 10.43
C SER A 38 13.33 -15.88 10.62
N PRO A 39 12.66 -16.96 11.06
CA PRO A 39 13.32 -18.28 10.97
C PRO A 39 12.56 -19.39 10.22
N GLU A 40 11.45 -19.14 9.53
CA GLU A 40 10.73 -20.21 8.81
C GLU A 40 10.37 -19.81 7.38
N TRP A 41 10.63 -20.70 6.42
CA TRP A 41 10.46 -20.44 4.98
C TRP A 41 9.00 -20.57 4.55
N GLY A 42 8.52 -19.66 3.70
CA GLY A 42 7.26 -19.83 2.97
C GLY A 42 5.97 -19.64 3.79
N LYS A 43 6.04 -19.10 5.01
CA LYS A 43 4.86 -18.81 5.83
C LYS A 43 4.90 -17.38 6.35
N ILE A 44 3.91 -16.59 5.95
CA ILE A 44 3.58 -15.34 6.64
C ILE A 44 2.68 -15.73 7.82
N SER A 45 3.05 -15.34 9.02
CA SER A 45 2.19 -15.47 10.20
C SER A 45 2.09 -14.13 10.90
N GLY A 46 0.91 -13.85 11.44
CA GLY A 46 0.61 -12.57 12.03
C GLY A 46 -0.81 -12.50 12.54
N ILE A 47 -1.22 -11.29 12.91
CA ILE A 47 -2.59 -10.98 13.34
C ILE A 47 -3.29 -10.11 12.30
N GLU A 48 -4.62 -10.20 12.24
CA GLU A 48 -5.41 -9.21 11.53
C GLU A 48 -5.70 -8.04 12.47
N ALA A 49 -5.57 -6.83 11.94
CA ALA A 49 -5.92 -5.58 12.60
C ALA A 49 -6.86 -4.77 11.72
N SER A 50 -7.55 -3.81 12.33
CA SER A 50 -8.41 -2.86 11.63
C SER A 50 -8.09 -1.44 12.06
N SER A 51 -7.95 -0.53 11.10
CA SER A 51 -7.72 0.89 11.39
C SER A 51 -8.15 1.78 10.23
N ASP A 52 -8.05 3.08 10.44
CA ASP A 52 -8.19 4.06 9.37
C ASP A 52 -6.90 4.11 8.55
N LEU A 53 -7.06 4.24 7.23
CA LEU A 53 -5.96 4.39 6.29
C LEU A 53 -6.07 5.73 5.58
N ILE A 54 -4.91 6.30 5.27
CA ILE A 54 -4.80 7.49 4.42
C ILE A 54 -3.86 7.16 3.27
N ILE A 55 -4.34 7.33 2.05
CA ILE A 55 -3.57 7.14 0.82
C ILE A 55 -3.82 8.33 -0.07
N THR A 56 -2.78 8.99 -0.57
CA THR A 56 -2.92 10.18 -1.45
C THR A 56 -3.80 11.29 -0.83
N GLY A 57 -3.82 11.41 0.50
CA GLY A 57 -4.69 12.34 1.23
C GLY A 57 -6.15 11.90 1.39
N LEU A 58 -6.56 10.77 0.80
CA LEU A 58 -7.88 10.18 0.99
C LEU A 58 -7.88 9.32 2.25
N ARG A 59 -8.63 9.75 3.26
CA ARG A 59 -8.85 8.99 4.50
C ARG A 59 -10.07 8.09 4.35
N PHE A 60 -9.92 6.81 4.64
CA PHE A 60 -11.01 5.84 4.61
C PHE A 60 -10.92 4.90 5.82
N THR A 61 -12.07 4.64 6.41
CA THR A 61 -12.19 4.08 7.75
C THR A 61 -12.35 2.56 7.74
N ASN A 62 -12.02 1.91 8.86
CA ASN A 62 -12.31 0.49 9.11
C ASN A 62 -11.72 -0.49 8.09
N GLN A 63 -10.44 -0.33 7.78
CA GLN A 63 -9.74 -1.20 6.84
C GLN A 63 -9.03 -2.32 7.58
N ASN A 64 -9.25 -3.54 7.12
CA ASN A 64 -8.53 -4.71 7.63
C ASN A 64 -7.18 -4.85 6.95
N PHE A 65 -6.16 -5.17 7.74
CA PHE A 65 -4.82 -5.47 7.26
C PHE A 65 -4.13 -6.50 8.15
N GLY A 66 -3.16 -7.20 7.57
CA GLY A 66 -2.32 -8.13 8.32
C GLY A 66 -1.13 -7.40 8.94
N ILE A 67 -0.88 -7.66 10.21
CA ILE A 67 0.37 -7.34 10.88
C ILE A 67 1.20 -8.62 10.91
N ALA A 68 2.32 -8.65 10.21
CA ALA A 68 3.12 -9.85 10.06
C ALA A 68 4.25 -9.92 11.10
N ASP A 69 4.23 -10.95 11.95
CA ASP A 69 5.26 -11.23 12.97
C ASP A 69 6.40 -12.10 12.44
N LYS A 70 6.16 -12.80 11.33
CA LYS A 70 7.17 -13.56 10.60
C LYS A 70 7.02 -13.27 9.12
N ILE A 71 8.03 -12.65 8.53
CA ILE A 71 8.19 -12.47 7.09
C ILE A 71 9.53 -13.09 6.71
N ASN A 72 9.52 -13.99 5.74
CA ASN A 72 10.74 -14.58 5.20
C ASN A 72 10.72 -14.45 3.68
N PHE A 73 10.95 -13.21 3.24
CA PHE A 73 11.23 -12.81 1.87
C PHE A 73 12.53 -12.01 1.94
N SER A 74 13.59 -12.46 1.25
CA SER A 74 14.92 -11.82 1.29
C SER A 74 14.88 -10.34 0.89
N GLU A 75 13.87 -9.97 0.11
CA GLU A 75 13.61 -8.60 -0.33
C GLU A 75 13.28 -7.71 0.87
N PHE A 76 12.32 -8.07 1.73
CA PHE A 76 11.88 -7.21 2.86
C PHE A 76 12.97 -6.87 3.90
N ILE A 77 14.02 -7.69 4.02
CA ILE A 77 15.11 -7.47 5.00
C ILE A 77 16.10 -6.40 4.52
N SER A 78 16.14 -6.13 3.21
CA SER A 78 17.11 -5.21 2.59
C SER A 78 16.47 -4.11 1.75
N THR A 79 15.14 -4.02 1.75
CA THR A 79 14.40 -3.05 0.95
C THR A 79 14.10 -1.75 1.68
N PRO A 80 13.96 -0.64 0.94
CA PRO A 80 13.62 0.66 1.51
C PRO A 80 12.12 0.86 1.82
N PHE A 81 11.27 -0.15 1.58
CA PHE A 81 9.84 -0.10 1.88
C PHE A 81 9.51 -0.93 3.12
N ASP A 82 8.49 -0.47 3.85
CA ASP A 82 8.01 -1.06 5.09
C ASP A 82 6.98 -2.16 4.82
N GLY A 83 6.13 -2.05 3.80
CA GLY A 83 5.00 -2.97 3.63
C GLY A 83 4.60 -3.25 2.18
N LEU A 84 3.54 -4.04 2.04
CA LEU A 84 2.94 -4.35 0.75
C LEU A 84 1.43 -4.14 0.81
N MET A 85 0.91 -3.41 -0.17
CA MET A 85 -0.51 -3.20 -0.41
C MET A 85 -0.92 -3.89 -1.71
N GLY A 86 -1.60 -5.02 -1.59
CA GLY A 86 -2.00 -5.82 -2.75
C GLY A 86 -3.22 -5.26 -3.47
N MET A 87 -3.08 -4.76 -4.70
CA MET A 87 -4.11 -4.09 -5.51
C MET A 87 -4.85 -5.02 -6.50
N GLY A 88 -4.67 -6.32 -6.35
CA GLY A 88 -5.23 -7.37 -7.19
C GLY A 88 -6.69 -7.69 -6.89
N TYR A 89 -7.22 -8.66 -7.63
CA TYR A 89 -8.61 -9.09 -7.51
C TYR A 89 -8.94 -9.57 -6.09
N GLY A 90 -10.08 -9.12 -5.55
CA GLY A 90 -10.51 -9.43 -4.19
C GLY A 90 -10.07 -8.43 -3.14
N GLN A 91 -9.21 -7.45 -3.48
CA GLN A 91 -8.94 -6.34 -2.57
C GLN A 91 -10.20 -5.49 -2.35
N LYS A 92 -10.41 -5.05 -1.09
CA LYS A 92 -11.56 -4.25 -0.67
C LYS A 92 -11.31 -2.74 -0.63
N ILE A 93 -10.07 -2.26 -0.74
CA ILE A 93 -9.71 -0.83 -0.59
C ILE A 93 -10.47 0.06 -1.58
N ILE A 94 -10.37 -0.22 -2.88
CA ILE A 94 -11.04 0.58 -3.91
C ILE A 94 -12.56 0.55 -3.76
N THR A 95 -13.11 -0.61 -3.39
CA THR A 95 -14.55 -0.76 -3.12
C THR A 95 -14.96 0.05 -1.89
N SER A 96 -14.19 0.01 -0.81
CA SER A 96 -14.47 0.73 0.42
C SER A 96 -14.41 2.25 0.21
N LEU A 97 -13.43 2.74 -0.55
CA LEU A 97 -13.36 4.15 -0.95
C LEU A 97 -14.61 4.58 -1.72
N LYS A 98 -15.11 3.74 -2.63
CA LYS A 98 -16.33 4.04 -3.39
C LYS A 98 -17.57 4.04 -2.50
N GLU A 99 -17.69 3.06 -1.61
CA GLU A 99 -18.81 2.93 -0.67
C GLU A 99 -18.84 4.07 0.35
N GLN A 100 -17.68 4.58 0.75
CA GLN A 100 -17.54 5.75 1.63
C GLN A 100 -17.68 7.09 0.87
N GLY A 101 -17.95 7.06 -0.44
CA GLY A 101 -18.19 8.27 -1.25
C GLY A 101 -16.94 9.11 -1.51
N LEU A 102 -15.74 8.53 -1.36
CA LEU A 102 -14.46 9.23 -1.48
C LEU A 102 -13.92 9.27 -2.91
N ILE A 103 -14.45 8.41 -3.79
CA ILE A 103 -14.08 8.36 -5.21
C ILE A 103 -15.31 8.16 -6.10
N ASP A 104 -15.26 8.70 -7.32
CA ASP A 104 -16.35 8.59 -8.28
C ASP A 104 -16.32 7.28 -9.07
N SER A 105 -15.15 6.70 -9.28
CA SER A 105 -14.98 5.48 -10.07
C SER A 105 -14.13 4.44 -9.34
N ARG A 106 -14.48 3.16 -9.46
CA ARG A 106 -13.70 2.04 -8.89
C ARG A 106 -12.51 1.72 -9.79
N GLN A 107 -11.56 2.63 -9.84
CA GLN A 107 -10.37 2.53 -10.69
C GLN A 107 -9.17 3.14 -9.99
N PHE A 108 -7.99 2.74 -10.42
CA PHE A 108 -6.71 3.34 -10.05
C PHE A 108 -5.77 3.27 -11.25
N ALA A 109 -4.74 4.11 -11.25
CA ALA A 109 -3.73 4.14 -12.29
C ALA A 109 -2.34 4.35 -11.69
N PHE A 110 -1.35 3.66 -12.26
CA PHE A 110 0.06 3.89 -11.97
C PHE A 110 0.69 4.61 -13.14
N LYS A 111 1.32 5.75 -12.85
CA LYS A 111 2.30 6.38 -13.74
C LYS A 111 3.68 6.08 -13.18
N PHE A 112 4.48 5.32 -13.91
CA PHE A 112 5.87 5.06 -13.52
C PHE A 112 6.79 6.07 -14.19
N GLY A 113 7.46 6.87 -13.38
CA GLY A 113 8.51 7.78 -13.83
C GLY A 113 9.69 7.02 -14.42
N ARG A 114 10.18 7.45 -15.59
CA ARG A 114 11.44 6.98 -16.17
C ARG A 114 12.43 8.13 -16.15
N ASP A 115 13.68 7.83 -15.80
CA ASP A 115 14.86 8.68 -15.96
C ASP A 115 14.69 10.16 -15.55
N GLY A 116 14.81 10.47 -14.26
CA GLY A 116 15.12 11.81 -13.72
C GLY A 116 14.12 12.95 -13.94
N GLU A 117 13.17 12.82 -14.86
CA GLU A 117 12.30 13.92 -15.32
C GLU A 117 10.82 13.76 -14.94
N SER A 118 10.37 12.57 -14.53
CA SER A 118 8.99 12.33 -14.13
C SER A 118 8.91 11.58 -12.81
N LEU A 119 8.15 12.12 -11.86
CA LEU A 119 7.81 11.41 -10.62
C LEU A 119 6.84 10.26 -10.93
N SER A 120 7.02 9.14 -10.24
CA SER A 120 5.99 8.10 -10.20
C SER A 120 4.77 8.61 -9.44
N HIS A 121 3.60 8.09 -9.78
CA HIS A 121 2.36 8.53 -9.17
C HIS A 121 1.31 7.41 -9.19
N LEU A 122 0.68 7.19 -8.04
CA LEU A 122 -0.55 6.43 -7.91
C LEU A 122 -1.74 7.39 -7.94
N THR A 123 -2.68 7.16 -8.84
CA THR A 123 -3.98 7.84 -8.87
C THR A 123 -5.06 6.87 -8.41
N ILE A 124 -5.94 7.30 -7.52
CA ILE A 124 -7.12 6.50 -7.09
C ILE A 124 -8.39 7.26 -7.48
N GLY A 125 -9.37 6.56 -8.06
CA GLY A 125 -10.63 7.14 -8.51
C GLY A 125 -10.61 7.74 -9.92
N SER A 126 -9.43 7.96 -10.50
CA SER A 126 -9.22 8.55 -11.84
C SER A 126 -8.12 7.78 -12.59
N THR A 127 -8.07 7.93 -13.92
CA THR A 127 -6.95 7.47 -14.75
C THR A 127 -5.90 8.54 -14.98
N ASP A 128 -6.26 9.82 -14.82
CA ASP A 128 -5.33 10.94 -14.95
C ASP A 128 -4.92 11.45 -13.57
N PRO A 129 -3.60 11.56 -13.29
CA PRO A 129 -3.13 12.25 -12.10
C PRO A 129 -3.64 13.70 -12.12
N PRO A 130 -3.94 14.32 -10.97
CA PRO A 130 -4.36 15.72 -10.93
C PRO A 130 -3.32 16.56 -11.70
N CYS A 131 -3.82 17.49 -12.53
CA CYS A 131 -2.98 18.41 -13.30
C CYS A 131 -2.24 19.36 -12.35
N THR A 132 -1.21 18.89 -11.66
CA THR A 132 -0.35 19.69 -10.80
C THR A 132 1.04 19.76 -11.41
N TRP A 133 1.14 20.49 -12.51
CA TRP A 133 2.39 21.09 -12.97
C TRP A 133 2.11 22.58 -13.28
N ARG A 134 2.40 23.43 -12.31
CA ARG A 134 2.92 24.78 -12.51
C ARG A 134 3.95 25.06 -11.45
#